data_AF-A0A662UKG3-F1
#
_entry.id   AF-A0A662UKG3-F1
#
_cell.length_a   1.000
_cell.length_b   1.000
_cell.length_c   1.000
_cell.angle_alpha   90.00
_cell.angle_beta   90.00
_cell.angle_gamma   90.00
#
_symmetry.space_group_name_H-M   'P 1'
#
loop_
_entity.id
_entity.type
_entity.pdbx_description
1 polymer ?
#
loop_
_entity_poly.entity_id
_entity_poly.type
_entity_poly.pdbx_seq_one_letter_code
_entity_poly.pdbx_strand_id
1 'polypeptide(L)'
;MYKAEDVVRVIAYIPPGHHHTRVLIEFRDGGKIVLQQTVVDGIIRAYANVALHPQRKAVELVMRNLSKREKKEGFSKHQLLETAKSEEDILREVAEIYSE
;
A
#
# COMPACT_ATOMS: atom_id res chain seq x y z
N MET A 1 -5.27 12.88 8.45
CA MET A 1 -6.01 11.75 7.85
C MET A 1 -6.96 12.30 6.79
N TYR A 2 -7.00 11.73 5.58
CA TYR A 2 -8.04 12.05 4.61
C TYR A 2 -9.28 11.18 4.87
N LYS A 3 -10.44 11.81 4.96
CA LYS A 3 -11.75 11.15 5.04
C LYS A 3 -12.33 10.97 3.64
N ALA A 4 -13.37 10.15 3.53
CA ALA A 4 -14.09 9.98 2.26
C ALA A 4 -14.62 11.32 1.71
N GLU A 5 -15.04 12.24 2.58
CA GLU A 5 -15.49 13.58 2.19
C GLU A 5 -14.36 14.46 1.61
N ASP A 6 -13.10 14.18 1.93
CA ASP A 6 -11.95 14.90 1.40
C ASP A 6 -11.54 14.42 0.00
N VAL A 7 -12.01 13.24 -0.42
CA VAL A 7 -11.69 12.66 -1.73
C VAL A 7 -12.63 13.22 -2.79
N VAL A 8 -12.06 13.81 -3.84
CA VAL A 8 -12.79 14.27 -5.02
C VAL A 8 -13.14 13.10 -5.92
N ARG A 9 -12.16 12.23 -6.22
CA ARG A 9 -12.35 11.01 -7.02
C ARG A 9 -11.16 10.06 -6.92
N VAL A 10 -11.42 8.81 -7.30
CA VAL A 10 -10.42 7.76 -7.51
C VAL A 10 -10.55 7.23 -8.94
N ILE A 11 -9.45 7.12 -9.67
CA ILE A 11 -9.43 6.60 -11.05
C ILE A 11 -8.42 5.45 -11.13
N ALA A 12 -8.90 4.26 -11.46
CA ALA A 12 -8.06 3.13 -11.87
C ALA A 12 -8.00 3.08 -13.41
N TYR A 13 -6.79 3.05 -13.97
CA TYR A 13 -6.59 3.11 -15.42
C TYR A 13 -5.31 2.40 -15.85
N ILE A 14 -5.25 2.00 -17.12
CA ILE A 14 -4.02 1.51 -17.76
C ILE A 14 -3.55 2.62 -18.72
N PRO A 15 -2.36 3.21 -18.53
CA PRO A 15 -1.85 4.22 -19.45
C PRO A 15 -1.67 3.63 -20.87
N PRO A 16 -1.82 4.43 -21.94
CA PRO A 16 -1.49 3.99 -23.29
C PRO A 16 -0.07 3.39 -23.36
N GLY A 17 0.06 2.24 -24.05
CA GLY A 17 1.33 1.53 -24.20
C GLY A 17 1.84 0.81 -22.94
N HIS A 18 1.05 0.73 -21.87
CA HIS A 18 1.40 0.00 -20.65
C HIS A 18 0.49 -1.20 -20.44
N HIS A 19 0.95 -2.17 -19.64
CA HIS A 19 0.18 -3.37 -19.28
C HIS A 19 -0.36 -3.33 -17.85
N HIS A 20 0.14 -2.41 -17.02
CA HIS A 20 -0.14 -2.40 -15.59
C HIS A 20 -1.01 -1.23 -15.19
N THR A 21 -1.93 -1.48 -14.26
CA THR A 21 -2.85 -0.48 -13.72
C THR A 21 -2.10 0.61 -12.96
N ARG A 22 -2.68 1.80 -12.96
CA ARG A 22 -2.38 2.94 -12.10
C ARG A 22 -3.63 3.35 -11.36
N VAL A 23 -3.45 3.92 -10.17
CA VAL A 23 -4.56 4.51 -9.40
C VAL A 23 -4.22 5.97 -9.12
N LEU A 24 -5.06 6.89 -9.59
CA LEU A 24 -5.05 8.30 -9.20
C LEU A 24 -6.05 8.52 -8.06
N ILE A 25 -5.63 9.23 -7.03
CA ILE A 25 -6.51 9.76 -5.97
C ILE A 25 -6.36 11.29 -5.98
N GLU A 26 -7.48 11.99 -6.08
CA GLU A 26 -7.56 13.46 -6.06
C GLU A 26 -8.30 13.91 -4.81
N PHE A 27 -7.74 14.86 -4.06
CA PHE A 27 -8.25 15.39 -2.80
C PHE A 27 -8.73 16.85 -2.95
N ARG A 28 -9.63 17.28 -2.08
CA ARG A 28 -10.28 18.62 -2.13
C ARG A 28 -9.31 19.77 -1.86
N ASP A 29 -8.24 19.53 -1.13
CA ASP A 29 -7.17 20.50 -0.87
C ASP A 29 -6.22 20.70 -2.07
N GLY A 30 -6.49 20.02 -3.20
CA GLY A 30 -5.68 20.06 -4.41
C GLY A 30 -4.61 18.96 -4.47
N GLY A 31 -4.45 18.15 -3.42
CA GLY A 31 -3.53 17.02 -3.39
C GLY A 31 -3.86 15.95 -4.43
N LYS A 32 -2.84 15.40 -5.08
CA LYS A 32 -2.98 14.32 -6.08
C LYS A 32 -1.89 13.27 -5.88
N ILE A 33 -2.29 11.99 -5.86
CA ILE A 33 -1.37 10.86 -5.74
C ILE A 33 -1.63 9.88 -6.89
N VAL A 34 -0.58 9.46 -7.59
CA VAL A 34 -0.64 8.38 -8.58
C VAL A 34 0.18 7.19 -8.10
N LEU A 35 -0.48 6.04 -7.95
CA LEU A 35 0.12 4.80 -7.45
C LEU A 35 0.36 3.82 -8.60
N GLN A 36 1.51 3.12 -8.54
CA GLN A 36 1.78 1.97 -9.40
C GLN A 36 1.05 0.73 -8.89
N GLN A 37 0.74 -0.21 -9.80
CA GLN A 37 0.07 -1.48 -9.46
C GLN A 37 0.71 -2.18 -8.25
N THR A 38 2.05 -2.31 -8.22
CA THR A 38 2.75 -2.96 -7.09
C THR A 38 2.48 -2.31 -5.73
N VAL A 39 2.30 -0.99 -5.70
CA VAL A 39 1.99 -0.26 -4.46
C VAL A 39 0.56 -0.55 -4.04
N VAL A 40 -0.38 -0.53 -4.99
CA VAL A 40 -1.80 -0.88 -4.75
C VAL A 40 -1.92 -2.33 -4.26
N ASP A 41 -1.21 -3.27 -4.90
CA ASP A 41 -1.17 -4.68 -4.49
C ASP A 41 -0.63 -4.83 -3.06
N GLY A 42 0.39 -4.04 -2.70
CA GLY A 42 0.93 -3.98 -1.33
C GLY A 42 -0.08 -3.44 -0.31
N ILE A 43 -0.79 -2.37 -0.65
CA ILE A 43 -1.86 -1.80 0.21
C ILE A 43 -2.97 -2.82 0.42
N ILE A 44 -3.44 -3.47 -0.64
CA ILE A 44 -4.49 -4.49 -0.57
C ILE A 44 -4.04 -5.63 0.34
N ARG A 45 -2.80 -6.13 0.20
CA ARG A 45 -2.28 -7.20 1.05
C ARG A 45 -2.12 -6.77 2.50
N ALA A 46 -1.60 -5.57 2.75
CA ALA A 46 -1.45 -5.05 4.11
C ALA A 46 -2.81 -4.94 4.81
N TYR A 47 -3.78 -4.34 4.13
CA TYR A 47 -5.15 -4.21 4.61
C TYR A 47 -5.81 -5.56 4.85
N ALA A 48 -5.76 -6.47 3.88
CA ALA A 48 -6.34 -7.81 4.00
C ALA A 48 -5.72 -8.62 5.15
N ASN A 49 -4.40 -8.50 5.37
CA ASN A 49 -3.71 -9.19 6.47
C ASN A 49 -4.22 -8.78 7.85
N VAL A 50 -4.68 -7.55 8.03
CA VAL A 50 -5.23 -7.06 9.30
C VAL A 50 -6.74 -7.25 9.33
N ALA A 51 -7.45 -6.70 8.34
CA ALA A 51 -8.91 -6.67 8.32
C ALA A 51 -9.56 -8.05 8.24
N LEU A 52 -8.89 -9.03 7.61
CA LEU A 52 -9.45 -10.39 7.42
C LEU A 52 -8.85 -11.42 8.37
N HIS A 53 -7.88 -11.05 9.21
CA HIS A 53 -7.27 -11.96 10.17
C HIS A 53 -7.91 -11.77 11.55
N PRO A 54 -8.38 -12.84 12.24
CA PRO A 54 -9.20 -12.71 13.45
C PRO A 54 -8.47 -12.12 14.66
N GLN A 55 -7.13 -12.07 14.63
CA GLN A 55 -6.32 -11.65 15.78
C GLN A 55 -5.22 -10.63 15.44
N ARG A 56 -4.95 -10.38 14.15
CA ARG A 56 -3.82 -9.51 13.76
C ARG A 56 -4.30 -8.07 13.77
N LYS A 57 -3.50 -7.19 14.35
CA LYS A 57 -3.79 -5.76 14.54
C LYS A 57 -2.90 -4.86 13.70
N ALA A 58 -1.70 -5.31 13.33
CA ALA A 58 -0.81 -4.55 12.47
C ALA A 58 0.02 -5.45 11.55
N VAL A 59 0.48 -4.88 10.44
CA VAL A 59 1.51 -5.44 9.57
C VAL A 59 2.25 -4.29 8.89
N GLU A 60 3.57 -4.40 8.82
CA GLU A 60 4.41 -3.44 8.11
C GLU A 60 4.96 -4.10 6.86
N LEU A 61 4.83 -3.42 5.71
CA LEU A 61 5.45 -3.84 4.47
C LEU A 61 6.42 -2.77 3.99
N VAL A 62 7.66 -3.15 3.69
CA VAL A 62 8.70 -2.24 3.21
C VAL A 62 9.18 -2.59 1.81
N MET A 63 9.67 -1.60 1.09
CA MET A 63 10.24 -1.82 -0.25
C MET A 63 11.50 -2.67 -0.14
N ARG A 64 11.49 -3.82 -0.81
CA ARG A 64 12.65 -4.67 -1.02
C ARG A 64 12.92 -4.86 -2.50
N ASN A 65 14.20 -4.89 -2.84
CA ASN A 65 14.67 -5.25 -4.16
C ASN A 65 15.10 -6.72 -4.15
N LEU A 66 14.28 -7.59 -4.75
CA LEU A 66 14.46 -9.03 -4.75
C LEU A 66 15.31 -9.49 -5.92
N SER A 67 16.22 -10.42 -5.64
CA SER A 67 16.96 -11.13 -6.68
C SER A 67 16.03 -12.03 -7.50
N LYS A 68 16.51 -12.49 -8.66
CA LYS A 68 15.77 -13.46 -9.51
C LYS A 68 15.45 -14.78 -8.79
N ARG A 69 16.22 -15.15 -7.75
CA ARG A 69 16.01 -16.39 -6.99
C ARG A 69 14.96 -16.22 -5.89
N GLU A 70 14.81 -15.03 -5.34
CA GLU A 70 13.85 -14.74 -4.26
C GLU A 70 12.44 -14.48 -4.80
N LYS A 71 12.32 -13.81 -5.95
CA LYS A 71 11.02 -13.50 -6.55
C LYS A 71 10.51 -14.65 -7.40
N LYS A 72 9.19 -14.81 -7.45
CA LYS A 72 8.53 -15.68 -8.43
C LYS A 72 8.81 -15.20 -9.87
N GLU A 73 8.79 -16.14 -10.82
CA GLU A 73 8.95 -15.82 -12.23
C GLU A 73 7.86 -14.83 -12.71
N GLY A 74 8.24 -13.84 -13.50
CA GLY A 74 7.33 -12.78 -13.97
C GLY A 74 7.04 -11.65 -12.97
N PHE A 75 7.37 -11.82 -11.67
CA PHE A 75 7.14 -10.76 -10.67
C PHE A 75 8.18 -9.64 -10.77
N SER A 76 7.82 -8.43 -10.36
CA SER A 76 8.74 -7.30 -10.28
C SER A 76 9.85 -7.56 -9.25
N LYS A 77 11.04 -7.00 -9.49
CA LYS A 77 12.13 -6.99 -8.50
C LYS A 77 11.82 -6.09 -7.31
N HIS A 78 11.08 -5.01 -7.54
CA HIS A 78 10.64 -4.10 -6.48
C HIS A 78 9.31 -4.60 -5.95
N GLN A 79 9.28 -5.01 -4.68
CA GLN A 79 8.10 -5.52 -4.00
C GLN A 79 8.01 -4.89 -2.61
N LEU A 80 6.79 -4.75 -2.10
CA LEU A 80 6.56 -4.45 -0.69
C LEU A 80 6.47 -5.79 0.05
N LEU A 81 7.27 -6.01 1.08
CA LEU A 81 7.29 -7.26 1.83
C LEU A 81 7.22 -7.02 3.33
N GLU A 82 6.59 -7.95 4.02
CA GLU A 82 6.43 -7.97 5.46
C GLU A 82 7.79 -7.89 6.18
N THR A 83 7.85 -7.09 7.25
CA THR A 83 9.01 -7.05 8.13
C THR A 83 8.84 -8.00 9.31
N ALA A 84 9.91 -8.17 10.08
CA ALA A 84 9.89 -8.93 11.33
C ALA A 84 9.50 -8.06 12.54
N LYS A 85 9.03 -6.84 12.31
CA LYS A 85 8.69 -5.89 13.37
C LYS A 85 7.45 -6.35 14.14
N SER A 86 7.45 -6.16 15.45
CA SER A 86 6.31 -6.52 16.30
C SER A 86 5.10 -5.64 16.00
N GLU A 87 3.90 -6.18 16.20
CA GLU A 87 2.66 -5.40 16.02
C GLU A 87 2.61 -4.23 17.02
N GLU A 88 3.10 -4.44 18.24
CA GLU A 88 3.19 -3.42 19.28
C GLU A 88 4.05 -2.23 18.86
N ASP A 89 5.20 -2.48 18.24
CA ASP A 89 6.10 -1.41 17.78
C ASP A 89 5.50 -0.65 16.59
N ILE A 90 4.87 -1.36 15.64
CA ILE A 90 4.19 -0.73 14.50
C ILE A 90 3.06 0.18 14.99
N LEU A 91 2.23 -0.31 15.92
CA LEU A 91 1.11 0.47 16.46
C LEU A 91 1.61 1.71 17.22
N ARG A 92 2.73 1.60 17.96
CA ARG A 92 3.33 2.72 18.67
C ARG A 92 3.74 3.85 17.71
N GLU A 93 4.40 3.51 16.62
CA GLU A 93 4.85 4.48 15.63
C GLU A 93 3.68 5.15 14.91
N VAL A 94 2.64 4.38 14.54
CA VAL A 94 1.47 4.96 13.86
C VAL A 94 0.68 5.88 14.79
N ALA A 95 0.62 5.57 16.09
CA ALA A 95 -0.04 6.42 17.09
C ALA A 95 0.62 7.81 17.25
N GLU A 96 1.91 7.94 16.92
CA GLU A 96 2.60 9.24 16.90
C GLU A 96 2.16 10.12 15.70
N ILE A 97 1.71 9.48 14.61
CA ILE A 97 1.33 10.15 13.36
C ILE A 97 -0.17 10.52 13.38
N TYR A 98 -0.98 9.68 14.02
CA TYR A 98 -2.42 9.83 14.08
C TYR A 98 -2.90 9.67 15.52
N SER A 99 -3.42 10.75 16.07
CA SER A 99 -4.28 10.75 17.24
C SER A 99 -5.72 10.96 16.76
N GLU A 100 -6.66 10.15 17.26
CA GLU A 100 -8.10 10.32 17.03
C GLU A 100 -8.62 11.66 17.57
#